data_AF-A0A556RSW0-F1
#
_entry.id   AF-A0A556RSW0-F1
#
_cell.length_a   1.000
_cell.length_b   1.000
_cell.length_c   1.000
_cell.angle_alpha   90.00
_cell.angle_beta   90.00
_cell.angle_gamma   90.00
#
_symmetry.space_group_name_H-M   'P 1'
#
loop_
_entity.id
_entity.type
_entity.pdbx_description
1 polymer ?
#
loop_
_entity_poly.entity_id
_entity_poly.type
_entity_poly.pdbx_seq_one_letter_code
_entity_poly.pdbx_strand_id
1 'polypeptide(L)'
;MSITVLGVNHKTAPVSLREKLAFSTEVIDKALYSLYQHPLIAGCAILSTCNRTEIYLSYDHESDFLRVRQSVENWLAQYHSIDLALFKSSLYCYDGRQAVEHLMSVACGIDSLIIGEPQILGQVKQAYSFSQQNNCLSTELEKLFQSIFHVAKIVRTETNIGANTASVAYAACLVARDVFTDTSALSVMLVGAGETIELISRYLKPHGFKHVIVANRTRDKALKLASSIEAEIISLPDIANRLKDVDIVISSTASPLPIIGKGMVERTLHERNHKKMLFIDLAVPRDVESEISQLEDVHLFTVDDLQQTVQNNIEQRVIAANEAKYIIQEQAEQYINWLKTRHAVEYVKQYRNNAQTIKRELELKALNAIKQGANIDDVIFEFSHKLTNKLIHAPTQTLLDAAMHDCDDCFKVLSKGLGLEDN
;
A
#
# COMPACT_ATOMS: atom_id res chain seq x y z
N MET A 1 9.71 0.53 20.86
CA MET A 1 8.83 0.76 19.69
C MET A 1 8.73 -0.49 18.84
N SER A 2 7.52 -1.03 18.77
CA SER A 2 7.08 -2.15 17.95
C SER A 2 5.96 -1.68 17.01
N ILE A 3 5.73 -2.40 15.90
CA ILE A 3 4.70 -2.09 14.91
C ILE A 3 3.67 -3.21 14.92
N THR A 4 2.39 -2.89 15.04
CA THR A 4 1.30 -3.86 14.91
C THR A 4 0.24 -3.39 13.93
N VAL A 5 -0.51 -4.34 13.39
CA VAL A 5 -1.75 -4.08 12.66
C VAL A 5 -2.89 -4.87 13.29
N LEU A 6 -4.02 -4.20 13.51
CA LEU A 6 -5.30 -4.83 13.79
C LEU A 6 -6.21 -4.57 12.59
N GLY A 7 -6.82 -5.60 12.02
CA GLY A 7 -7.63 -5.40 10.83
C GLY A 7 -8.71 -6.44 10.61
N VAL A 8 -9.56 -6.11 9.66
CA VAL A 8 -10.60 -6.96 9.09
C VAL A 8 -10.59 -6.78 7.58
N ASN A 9 -10.78 -7.87 6.83
CA ASN A 9 -10.75 -7.85 5.37
C ASN A 9 -11.77 -8.81 4.75
N HIS A 10 -11.89 -8.78 3.43
CA HIS A 10 -12.80 -9.64 2.66
C HIS A 10 -12.62 -11.15 2.90
N LYS A 11 -11.46 -11.60 3.40
CA LYS A 11 -11.20 -13.02 3.71
C LYS A 11 -11.74 -13.43 5.08
N THR A 12 -11.85 -12.48 6.00
CA THR A 12 -12.14 -12.71 7.42
C THR A 12 -13.52 -12.23 7.85
N ALA A 13 -14.16 -11.35 7.07
CA ALA A 13 -15.48 -10.82 7.37
C ALA A 13 -16.38 -10.64 6.14
N PRO A 14 -17.70 -10.85 6.30
CA PRO A 14 -18.69 -10.52 5.28
C PRO A 14 -18.76 -9.00 5.07
N VAL A 15 -19.27 -8.58 3.90
CA VAL A 15 -19.43 -7.17 3.52
C VAL A 15 -20.20 -6.38 4.59
N SER A 16 -21.29 -6.93 5.10
CA SER A 16 -22.16 -6.28 6.10
C SER A 16 -21.46 -5.95 7.42
N LEU A 17 -20.42 -6.70 7.79
CA LEU A 17 -19.60 -6.39 8.95
C LEU A 17 -18.54 -5.34 8.60
N ARG A 18 -17.92 -5.45 7.43
CA ARG A 18 -16.89 -4.51 6.97
C ARG A 18 -17.45 -3.09 6.78
N GLU A 19 -18.66 -2.95 6.25
CA GLU A 19 -19.34 -1.65 6.12
C GLU A 19 -19.52 -0.96 7.47
N LYS A 20 -19.84 -1.72 8.52
CA LYS A 20 -20.02 -1.18 9.88
C LYS A 20 -18.70 -0.74 10.52
N LEU A 21 -17.59 -1.37 10.13
CA LEU A 21 -16.24 -1.07 10.61
C LEU A 21 -15.46 -0.15 9.65
N ALA A 22 -16.08 0.35 8.59
CA ALA A 22 -15.41 1.25 7.64
C ALA A 22 -15.32 2.67 8.19
N PHE A 23 -14.18 3.33 7.99
CA PHE A 23 -14.02 4.75 8.25
C PHE A 23 -14.26 5.53 6.96
N SER A 24 -15.23 6.45 6.96
CA SER A 24 -15.44 7.40 5.88
C SER A 24 -14.42 8.54 5.97
N THR A 25 -14.17 9.24 4.86
CA THR A 25 -13.25 10.39 4.79
C THR A 25 -13.64 11.53 5.72
N GLU A 26 -14.92 11.66 6.08
CA GLU A 26 -15.43 12.70 6.98
C GLU A 26 -15.14 12.42 8.47
N VAL A 27 -14.91 11.14 8.79
CA VAL A 27 -14.80 10.65 10.18
C VAL A 27 -13.37 10.20 10.51
N ILE A 28 -12.56 9.89 9.49
CA ILE A 28 -11.21 9.35 9.67
C ILE A 28 -10.29 10.27 10.49
N ASP A 29 -10.38 11.59 10.36
CA ASP A 29 -9.58 12.54 11.14
C ASP A 29 -9.91 12.45 12.64
N LYS A 30 -11.21 12.38 12.98
CA LYS A 30 -11.66 12.22 14.37
C LYS A 30 -11.24 10.85 14.94
N ALA A 31 -11.28 9.82 14.10
CA ALA A 31 -10.84 8.48 14.49
C ALA A 31 -9.34 8.45 14.80
N LEU A 32 -8.52 9.00 13.89
CA LEU A 32 -7.07 9.11 14.08
C LEU A 32 -6.73 9.89 15.35
N TYR A 33 -7.37 11.05 15.57
CA TYR A 33 -7.15 11.84 16.76
C TYR A 33 -7.53 11.07 18.04
N SER A 34 -8.72 10.44 18.07
CA SER A 34 -9.16 9.65 19.23
C SER A 34 -8.21 8.49 19.53
N LEU A 35 -7.75 7.79 18.50
CA LEU A 35 -6.82 6.68 18.63
C LEU A 35 -5.44 7.14 19.12
N TYR A 36 -4.94 8.26 18.60
CA TYR A 36 -3.66 8.83 18.99
C TYR A 36 -3.61 9.29 20.46
N GLN A 37 -4.75 9.70 21.03
CA GLN A 37 -4.85 10.04 22.47
C GLN A 37 -4.76 8.82 23.40
N HIS A 38 -4.76 7.59 22.85
CA HIS A 38 -4.68 6.39 23.66
C HIS A 38 -3.27 6.22 24.27
N PRO A 39 -3.13 5.99 25.58
CA PRO A 39 -1.83 6.04 26.28
C PRO A 39 -0.82 4.99 25.84
N LEU A 40 -1.27 3.91 25.21
CA LEU A 40 -0.42 2.83 24.70
C LEU A 40 0.04 3.04 23.25
N ILE A 41 -0.40 4.11 22.58
CA ILE A 41 -0.18 4.33 21.15
C ILE A 41 0.80 5.48 20.98
N ALA A 42 1.94 5.20 20.36
CA ALA A 42 2.96 6.20 20.02
C ALA A 42 2.70 6.84 18.65
N GLY A 43 2.02 6.12 17.76
CA GLY A 43 1.57 6.61 16.47
C GLY A 43 0.57 5.66 15.82
N CYS A 44 -0.27 6.19 14.93
CA CYS A 44 -1.30 5.42 14.27
C CYS A 44 -1.55 5.85 12.82
N ALA A 45 -2.06 4.91 12.02
CA ALA A 45 -2.60 5.13 10.70
C ALA A 45 -3.79 4.20 10.44
N ILE A 46 -4.80 4.67 9.70
CA ILE A 46 -6.00 3.91 9.38
C ILE A 46 -6.11 3.77 7.86
N LEU A 47 -6.13 2.53 7.38
CA LEU A 47 -6.41 2.18 5.99
C LEU A 47 -7.82 1.59 5.91
N SER A 48 -8.75 2.37 5.35
CA SER A 48 -10.14 2.00 5.16
C SER A 48 -10.46 1.97 3.67
N THR A 49 -10.84 0.80 3.15
CA THR A 49 -11.18 0.58 1.74
C THR A 49 -12.44 -0.26 1.63
N CYS A 50 -12.95 -0.46 0.41
CA CYS A 50 -14.09 -1.35 0.16
C CYS A 50 -13.82 -2.82 0.53
N ASN A 51 -12.56 -3.22 0.73
CA ASN A 51 -12.13 -4.61 0.95
C ASN A 51 -11.44 -4.86 2.30
N ARG A 52 -11.06 -3.81 3.03
CA ARG A 52 -10.39 -3.92 4.33
C ARG A 52 -10.56 -2.66 5.19
N THR A 53 -10.56 -2.85 6.50
CA THR A 53 -10.27 -1.83 7.48
C THR A 53 -9.08 -2.30 8.32
N GLU A 54 -7.98 -1.57 8.29
CA GLU A 54 -6.75 -1.88 9.00
C GLU A 54 -6.25 -0.68 9.79
N ILE A 55 -5.88 -0.92 11.04
CA ILE A 55 -5.32 0.06 11.96
C ILE A 55 -3.87 -0.33 12.21
N TYR A 56 -2.95 0.49 11.72
CA TYR A 56 -1.52 0.34 11.91
C TYR A 56 -1.07 1.20 13.06
N LEU A 57 -0.31 0.63 13.98
CA LEU A 57 0.09 1.28 15.22
C LEU A 57 1.58 1.10 15.47
N SER A 58 2.20 2.11 16.07
CA SER A 58 3.42 1.96 16.82
C SER A 58 3.14 2.09 18.31
N TYR A 59 3.80 1.27 19.11
CA TYR A 59 3.66 1.25 20.56
C TYR A 59 4.99 0.92 21.22
N ASP A 60 5.14 1.22 22.51
CA ASP A 60 6.39 0.96 23.20
C ASP A 60 6.68 -0.55 23.29
N HIS A 61 7.92 -0.96 23.05
CA HIS A 61 8.31 -2.37 23.06
C HIS A 61 8.19 -2.99 24.45
N GLU A 62 8.28 -2.19 25.51
CA GLU A 62 8.05 -2.64 26.88
C GLU A 62 6.56 -2.90 27.18
N SER A 63 5.65 -2.39 26.34
CA SER A 63 4.22 -2.64 26.51
C SER A 63 3.88 -4.05 26.05
N ASP A 64 3.05 -4.73 26.85
CA ASP A 64 2.49 -6.03 26.48
C ASP A 64 1.62 -5.91 25.23
N PHE A 65 2.03 -6.59 24.17
CA PHE A 65 1.32 -6.68 22.89
C PHE A 65 -0.16 -7.06 23.07
N LEU A 66 -0.46 -8.01 23.97
CA LEU A 66 -1.84 -8.46 24.19
C LEU A 66 -2.70 -7.34 24.77
N ARG A 67 -2.13 -6.53 25.66
CA ARG A 67 -2.79 -5.36 26.24
C ARG A 67 -3.03 -4.28 25.20
N VAL A 68 -2.06 -4.02 24.32
CA VAL A 68 -2.22 -3.08 23.20
C VAL A 68 -3.35 -3.55 22.29
N ARG A 69 -3.32 -4.81 21.86
CA ARG A 69 -4.36 -5.42 21.04
C ARG A 69 -5.75 -5.27 21.66
N GLN A 70 -5.93 -5.69 22.91
CA GLN A 70 -7.22 -5.60 23.60
C GLN A 70 -7.72 -4.16 23.72
N SER A 71 -6.81 -3.21 23.96
CA SER A 71 -7.17 -1.80 24.07
C SER A 71 -7.69 -1.25 22.73
N VAL A 72 -7.06 -1.64 21.62
CA VAL A 72 -7.47 -1.21 20.27
C VAL A 72 -8.75 -1.91 19.83
N GLU A 73 -8.93 -3.20 20.17
CA GLU A 73 -10.19 -3.94 19.98
C GLU A 73 -11.36 -3.22 20.68
N ASN A 74 -11.16 -2.84 21.94
CA ASN A 74 -12.17 -2.11 22.72
C ASN A 74 -12.42 -0.69 22.17
N TRP A 75 -11.36 0.02 21.77
CA TRP A 75 -11.48 1.33 21.15
C TRP A 75 -12.29 1.25 19.85
N LEU A 76 -12.04 0.25 19.00
CA LEU A 76 -12.76 0.07 17.74
C LEU A 76 -14.25 -0.22 17.99
N ALA A 77 -14.55 -1.07 18.98
CA ALA A 77 -15.92 -1.37 19.41
C ALA A 77 -16.65 -0.10 19.90
N GLN A 78 -15.99 0.69 20.74
CA GLN A 78 -16.54 1.94 21.29
C GLN A 78 -16.76 2.99 20.19
N TYR A 79 -15.77 3.16 19.30
CA TYR A 79 -15.82 4.18 18.25
C TYR A 79 -16.98 3.95 17.28
N HIS A 80 -17.17 2.70 16.84
CA HIS A 80 -18.29 2.35 15.95
C HIS A 80 -19.60 2.07 16.69
N SER A 81 -19.59 2.04 18.03
CA SER A 81 -20.75 1.66 18.85
C SER A 81 -21.29 0.25 18.50
N ILE A 82 -20.36 -0.72 18.35
CA ILE A 82 -20.67 -2.11 18.02
C ILE A 82 -20.09 -3.01 19.12
N ASP A 83 -20.85 -4.01 19.56
CA ASP A 83 -20.35 -5.00 20.51
C ASP A 83 -19.15 -5.75 19.92
N LEU A 84 -18.03 -5.77 20.65
CA LEU A 84 -16.81 -6.46 20.28
C LEU A 84 -17.06 -7.95 19.99
N ALA A 85 -17.99 -8.59 20.70
CA ALA A 85 -18.32 -10.00 20.50
C ALA A 85 -18.80 -10.31 19.07
N LEU A 86 -19.37 -9.33 18.36
CA LEU A 86 -19.91 -9.51 17.02
C LEU A 86 -18.83 -9.60 15.93
N PHE A 87 -17.62 -9.10 16.19
CA PHE A 87 -16.58 -9.00 15.16
C PHE A 87 -15.21 -9.48 15.60
N LYS A 88 -15.02 -9.82 16.88
CA LYS A 88 -13.75 -10.29 17.42
C LYS A 88 -13.17 -11.50 16.68
N SER A 89 -14.01 -12.45 16.28
CA SER A 89 -13.58 -13.64 15.53
C SER A 89 -13.12 -13.33 14.09
N SER A 90 -13.53 -12.18 13.56
CA SER A 90 -13.16 -11.70 12.22
C SER A 90 -11.93 -10.81 12.22
N LEU A 91 -11.42 -10.42 13.40
CA LEU A 91 -10.21 -9.62 13.50
C LEU A 91 -8.96 -10.48 13.36
N TYR A 92 -8.02 -10.03 12.54
CA TYR A 92 -6.64 -10.50 12.57
C TYR A 92 -5.75 -9.43 13.20
N CYS A 93 -4.67 -9.90 13.80
CA CYS A 93 -3.66 -9.04 14.37
C CYS A 93 -2.28 -9.63 14.07
N TYR A 94 -1.39 -8.80 13.52
CA TYR A 94 0.00 -9.15 13.28
C TYR A 94 0.91 -8.19 14.05
N ASP A 95 2.07 -8.69 14.47
CA ASP A 95 3.03 -7.90 15.24
C ASP A 95 4.44 -7.97 14.64
N GLY A 96 5.22 -6.91 14.90
CA GLY A 96 6.61 -6.76 14.48
C GLY A 96 6.79 -6.99 12.99
N ARG A 97 7.64 -7.97 12.65
CA ARG A 97 7.97 -8.31 11.26
C ARG A 97 6.72 -8.66 10.44
N GLN A 98 5.76 -9.39 11.03
CA GLN A 98 4.56 -9.81 10.31
C GLN A 98 3.67 -8.60 9.95
N ALA A 99 3.56 -7.61 10.83
CA ALA A 99 2.81 -6.38 10.54
C ALA A 99 3.44 -5.57 9.39
N VAL A 100 4.77 -5.50 9.38
CA VAL A 100 5.56 -4.82 8.34
C VAL A 100 5.40 -5.53 6.99
N GLU A 101 5.60 -6.85 6.95
CA GLU A 101 5.41 -7.67 5.75
C GLU A 101 3.98 -7.59 5.23
N HIS A 102 2.99 -7.59 6.12
CA HIS A 102 1.58 -7.44 5.77
C HIS A 102 1.32 -6.10 5.08
N LEU A 103 1.71 -4.98 5.68
CA LEU A 103 1.51 -3.67 5.08
C LEU A 103 2.23 -3.52 3.73
N MET A 104 3.47 -4.02 3.62
CA MET A 104 4.18 -4.05 2.34
C MET A 104 3.43 -4.89 1.29
N SER A 105 2.90 -6.05 1.68
CA SER A 105 2.11 -6.93 0.80
C SER A 105 0.81 -6.28 0.33
N VAL A 106 0.13 -5.55 1.22
CA VAL A 106 -1.07 -4.76 0.90
C VAL A 106 -0.74 -3.67 -0.09
N ALA A 107 0.30 -2.86 0.18
CA ALA A 107 0.70 -1.77 -0.68
C ALA A 107 1.22 -2.22 -2.07
N CYS A 108 1.84 -3.41 -2.14
CA CYS A 108 2.24 -4.03 -3.40
C CYS A 108 1.08 -4.70 -4.15
N GLY A 109 -0.11 -4.78 -3.55
CA GLY A 109 -1.30 -5.39 -4.15
C GLY A 109 -1.28 -6.91 -4.17
N ILE A 110 -0.39 -7.58 -3.45
CA ILE A 110 -0.32 -9.06 -3.38
C ILE A 110 -1.43 -9.63 -2.51
N ASP A 111 -1.78 -8.92 -1.42
CA ASP A 111 -2.85 -9.31 -0.51
C ASP A 111 -4.22 -8.69 -0.89
N SER A 112 -4.39 -8.22 -2.13
CA SER A 112 -5.66 -7.65 -2.60
C SER A 112 -6.55 -8.70 -3.25
N LEU A 113 -7.88 -8.45 -3.28
CA LEU A 113 -8.85 -9.31 -3.95
C LEU A 113 -8.44 -9.53 -5.43
N ILE A 114 -7.94 -8.45 -6.06
CA ILE A 114 -7.31 -8.48 -7.37
C ILE A 114 -5.80 -8.27 -7.18
N ILE A 115 -5.01 -9.33 -7.39
CA ILE A 115 -3.55 -9.27 -7.27
C ILE A 115 -2.98 -8.21 -8.23
N GLY A 116 -2.18 -7.28 -7.72
CA GLY A 116 -1.49 -6.23 -8.49
C GLY A 116 -2.32 -4.99 -8.83
N GLU A 117 -3.48 -4.82 -8.21
CA GLU A 117 -4.30 -3.61 -8.36
C GLU A 117 -3.50 -2.34 -8.00
N PRO A 118 -3.42 -1.31 -8.86
CA PRO A 118 -2.67 -0.09 -8.59
C PRO A 118 -3.33 0.84 -7.57
N GLN A 119 -4.64 0.72 -7.37
CA GLN A 119 -5.41 1.64 -6.52
C GLN A 119 -5.02 1.50 -5.04
N ILE A 120 -4.68 0.29 -4.57
CA ILE A 120 -4.34 0.06 -3.16
C ILE A 120 -3.12 0.86 -2.71
N LEU A 121 -2.10 1.03 -3.56
CA LEU A 121 -0.95 1.87 -3.24
C LEU A 121 -1.36 3.34 -3.08
N GLY A 122 -2.31 3.80 -3.90
CA GLY A 122 -2.91 5.13 -3.77
C GLY A 122 -3.64 5.30 -2.44
N GLN A 123 -4.43 4.30 -2.03
CA GLN A 123 -5.15 4.29 -0.75
C GLN A 123 -4.19 4.27 0.45
N VAL A 124 -3.10 3.49 0.38
CA VAL A 124 -2.04 3.48 1.41
C VAL A 124 -1.37 4.85 1.51
N LYS A 125 -1.10 5.53 0.38
CA LYS A 125 -0.58 6.90 0.38
C LYS A 125 -1.56 7.90 0.99
N GLN A 126 -2.87 7.75 0.73
CA GLN A 126 -3.89 8.58 1.36
C GLN A 126 -3.94 8.35 2.88
N ALA A 127 -3.92 7.10 3.34
CA ALA A 127 -3.86 6.77 4.77
C ALA A 127 -2.64 7.39 5.46
N TYR A 128 -1.47 7.35 4.81
CA TYR A 128 -0.26 8.05 5.25
C TYR A 128 -0.49 9.56 5.34
N SER A 129 -1.04 10.18 4.28
CA SER A 129 -1.29 11.63 4.24
C SER A 129 -2.25 12.09 5.33
N PHE A 130 -3.35 11.36 5.57
CA PHE A 130 -4.28 11.68 6.66
C PHE A 130 -3.59 11.62 8.03
N SER A 131 -2.80 10.57 8.27
CA SER A 131 -2.07 10.40 9.53
C SER A 131 -1.00 11.47 9.73
N GLN A 132 -0.32 11.88 8.65
CA GLN A 132 0.68 12.95 8.66
C GLN A 132 0.04 14.32 8.96
N GLN A 133 -1.07 14.65 8.28
CA GLN A 133 -1.78 15.92 8.45
C GLN A 133 -2.33 16.11 9.87
N ASN A 134 -2.74 15.01 10.52
CA ASN A 134 -3.21 15.00 11.90
C ASN A 134 -2.08 14.88 12.95
N ASN A 135 -0.81 14.85 12.53
CA ASN A 135 0.36 14.64 13.40
C ASN A 135 0.27 13.36 14.25
N CYS A 136 -0.36 12.31 13.71
CA CYS A 136 -0.55 11.04 14.40
C CYS A 136 0.55 10.01 14.11
N LEU A 137 1.53 10.34 13.26
CA LEU A 137 2.62 9.44 12.89
C LEU A 137 3.81 9.58 13.85
N SER A 138 4.24 8.45 14.42
CA SER A 138 5.57 8.30 15.01
C SER A 138 6.64 8.26 13.91
N THR A 139 7.91 8.55 14.25
CA THR A 139 9.01 8.46 13.29
C THR A 139 9.19 7.04 12.72
N GLU A 140 8.88 6.01 13.51
CA GLU A 140 8.99 4.61 13.12
C GLU A 140 7.97 4.26 12.02
N LEU A 141 6.71 4.65 12.21
CA LEU A 141 5.67 4.52 11.17
C LEU A 141 5.98 5.38 9.95
N GLU A 142 6.44 6.61 10.11
CA GLU A 142 6.81 7.47 8.98
C GLU A 142 7.91 6.81 8.13
N LYS A 143 8.97 6.29 8.77
CA LYS A 143 10.03 5.55 8.08
C LYS A 143 9.48 4.29 7.39
N LEU A 144 8.55 3.57 8.02
CA LEU A 144 7.90 2.40 7.44
C LEU A 144 7.17 2.73 6.15
N PHE A 145 6.31 3.78 6.15
CA PHE A 145 5.60 4.22 4.96
C PHE A 145 6.54 4.62 3.82
N GLN A 146 7.64 5.32 4.12
CA GLN A 146 8.65 5.65 3.10
C GLN A 146 9.30 4.40 2.51
N SER A 147 9.66 3.41 3.34
CA SER A 147 10.15 2.12 2.87
C SER A 147 9.12 1.41 2.00
N ILE A 148 7.84 1.39 2.40
CA ILE A 148 6.76 0.77 1.63
C ILE A 148 6.61 1.39 0.24
N PHE A 149 6.67 2.72 0.12
CA PHE A 149 6.57 3.38 -1.19
C PHE A 149 7.74 3.04 -2.11
N HIS A 150 8.93 2.85 -1.55
CA HIS A 150 10.09 2.37 -2.28
C HIS A 150 9.92 0.91 -2.72
N VAL A 151 9.54 0.01 -1.80
CA VAL A 151 9.31 -1.41 -2.09
C VAL A 151 8.22 -1.60 -3.14
N ALA A 152 7.09 -0.88 -3.01
CA ALA A 152 6.02 -0.94 -3.99
C ALA A 152 6.46 -0.49 -5.39
N LYS A 153 7.41 0.45 -5.49
CA LYS A 153 8.00 0.84 -6.78
C LYS A 153 8.88 -0.26 -7.36
N ILE A 154 9.74 -0.86 -6.54
CA ILE A 154 10.62 -1.98 -6.92
C ILE A 154 9.77 -3.15 -7.41
N VAL A 155 8.85 -3.64 -6.58
CA VAL A 155 7.98 -4.77 -6.90
C VAL A 155 7.21 -4.53 -8.21
N ARG A 156 6.70 -3.32 -8.44
CA ARG A 156 5.98 -3.03 -9.70
C ARG A 156 6.87 -2.96 -10.94
N THR A 157 8.15 -2.69 -10.77
CA THR A 157 9.12 -2.50 -11.87
C THR A 157 9.85 -3.82 -12.17
N GLU A 158 10.16 -4.60 -11.14
CA GLU A 158 10.98 -5.81 -11.22
C GLU A 158 10.15 -7.09 -11.26
N THR A 159 8.85 -7.03 -10.96
CA THR A 159 7.94 -8.19 -11.04
C THR A 159 6.76 -7.90 -11.97
N ASN A 160 6.15 -8.98 -12.49
CA ASN A 160 4.96 -8.88 -13.34
C ASN A 160 3.69 -8.42 -12.60
N ILE A 161 3.75 -8.11 -11.29
CA ILE A 161 2.62 -7.57 -10.52
C ILE A 161 2.19 -6.18 -11.02
N GLY A 162 3.16 -5.35 -11.45
CA GLY A 162 2.90 -3.97 -11.85
C GLY A 162 2.14 -3.81 -13.18
N ALA A 163 2.00 -4.88 -13.96
CA ALA A 163 1.40 -4.86 -15.28
C ALA A 163 -0.13 -4.58 -15.28
N ASN A 164 -0.82 -4.54 -14.13
CA ASN A 164 -2.27 -4.81 -14.07
C ASN A 164 -3.29 -3.66 -14.17
N THR A 165 -2.95 -2.37 -14.19
CA THR A 165 -3.93 -1.37 -14.75
C THR A 165 -4.19 -1.69 -16.21
N ALA A 166 -3.17 -2.22 -16.89
CA ALA A 166 -3.33 -2.81 -18.20
C ALA A 166 -4.31 -3.99 -18.22
N SER A 167 -4.74 -4.63 -17.12
CA SER A 167 -5.40 -5.94 -17.21
C SER A 167 -6.76 -5.94 -17.92
N VAL A 168 -7.66 -4.98 -17.65
CA VAL A 168 -8.94 -4.86 -18.38
C VAL A 168 -8.70 -4.36 -19.81
N ALA A 169 -7.79 -3.40 -19.99
CA ALA A 169 -7.44 -2.87 -21.30
C ALA A 169 -6.77 -3.91 -22.22
N TYR A 170 -5.89 -4.71 -21.64
CA TYR A 170 -5.19 -5.83 -22.24
C TYR A 170 -6.14 -6.98 -22.50
N ALA A 171 -7.03 -7.30 -21.56
CA ALA A 171 -8.09 -8.30 -21.78
C ALA A 171 -8.99 -7.89 -22.94
N ALA A 172 -9.38 -6.61 -23.02
CA ALA A 172 -10.13 -6.08 -24.16
C ALA A 172 -9.35 -6.27 -25.47
N CYS A 173 -8.04 -5.99 -25.49
CA CYS A 173 -7.19 -6.25 -26.64
C CYS A 173 -7.03 -7.75 -26.97
N LEU A 174 -6.98 -8.63 -25.97
CA LEU A 174 -6.89 -10.08 -26.15
C LEU A 174 -8.18 -10.65 -26.73
N VAL A 175 -9.33 -10.28 -26.18
CA VAL A 175 -10.65 -10.67 -26.69
C VAL A 175 -10.81 -10.19 -28.14
N ALA A 176 -10.38 -8.97 -28.44
CA ALA A 176 -10.38 -8.46 -29.82
C ALA A 176 -9.56 -9.34 -30.78
N ARG A 177 -8.40 -9.86 -30.35
CA ARG A 177 -7.56 -10.76 -31.15
C ARG A 177 -8.11 -12.18 -31.27
N ASP A 178 -8.91 -12.63 -30.31
CA ASP A 178 -9.57 -13.93 -30.37
C ASP A 178 -10.74 -13.89 -31.36
N VAL A 179 -11.50 -12.79 -31.37
CA VAL A 179 -12.60 -12.57 -32.31
C VAL A 179 -12.10 -12.28 -33.73
N PHE A 180 -10.99 -11.55 -33.88
CA PHE A 180 -10.45 -11.14 -35.18
C PHE A 180 -8.98 -11.54 -35.36
N THR A 181 -8.71 -12.34 -36.39
CA THR A 181 -7.38 -12.91 -36.68
C THR A 181 -6.36 -11.89 -37.19
N ASP A 182 -6.79 -10.80 -37.84
CA ASP A 182 -5.94 -9.68 -38.27
C ASP A 182 -6.49 -8.36 -37.72
N THR A 183 -5.73 -7.72 -36.83
CA THR A 183 -6.12 -6.46 -36.19
C THR A 183 -5.66 -5.21 -36.94
N SER A 184 -4.78 -5.36 -37.94
CA SER A 184 -4.13 -4.23 -38.61
C SER A 184 -5.05 -3.43 -39.54
N ALA A 185 -6.18 -4.03 -39.93
CA ALA A 185 -7.22 -3.44 -40.77
C ALA A 185 -8.50 -3.06 -40.00
N LEU A 186 -8.54 -3.27 -38.68
CA LEU A 186 -9.75 -3.05 -37.88
C LEU A 186 -9.87 -1.61 -37.39
N SER A 187 -11.12 -1.13 -37.39
CA SER A 187 -11.49 0.19 -36.89
C SER A 187 -12.14 0.10 -35.51
N VAL A 188 -11.70 0.94 -34.56
CA VAL A 188 -12.16 0.93 -33.16
C VAL A 188 -12.89 2.23 -32.83
N MET A 189 -14.07 2.13 -32.21
CA MET A 189 -14.77 3.26 -31.59
C MET A 189 -14.65 3.20 -30.07
N LEU A 190 -14.18 4.30 -29.47
CA LEU A 190 -14.14 4.53 -28.04
C LEU A 190 -15.31 5.44 -27.64
N VAL A 191 -16.21 4.96 -26.79
CA VAL A 191 -17.37 5.73 -26.30
C VAL A 191 -17.10 6.17 -24.86
N GLY A 192 -16.92 7.48 -24.69
CA GLY A 192 -16.48 8.09 -23.45
C GLY A 192 -15.04 8.60 -23.51
N ALA A 193 -14.64 9.30 -22.45
CA ALA A 193 -13.26 9.79 -22.26
C ALA A 193 -12.92 9.79 -20.75
N GLY A 194 -13.36 8.76 -20.04
CA GLY A 194 -12.97 8.51 -18.65
C GLY A 194 -11.59 7.85 -18.56
N GLU A 195 -11.12 7.64 -17.33
CA GLU A 195 -9.81 7.05 -17.05
C GLU A 195 -9.63 5.67 -17.72
N THR A 196 -10.69 4.84 -17.73
CA THR A 196 -10.67 3.51 -18.37
C THR A 196 -10.45 3.60 -19.88
N ILE A 197 -11.15 4.49 -20.58
CA ILE A 197 -10.98 4.70 -22.03
C ILE A 197 -9.60 5.29 -22.32
N GLU A 198 -9.14 6.24 -21.49
CA GLU A 198 -7.80 6.82 -21.64
C GLU A 198 -6.71 5.76 -21.50
N LEU A 199 -6.89 4.82 -20.59
CA LEU A 199 -5.95 3.72 -20.42
C LEU A 199 -5.95 2.78 -21.62
N ILE A 200 -7.13 2.38 -22.11
CA ILE A 200 -7.30 1.48 -23.26
C ILE A 200 -6.68 2.07 -24.53
N SER A 201 -6.87 3.37 -24.76
CA SER A 201 -6.36 4.04 -25.94
C SER A 201 -4.84 3.89 -26.10
N ARG A 202 -4.09 3.84 -24.99
CA ARG A 202 -2.63 3.66 -24.97
C ARG A 202 -2.18 2.28 -25.47
N TYR A 203 -3.07 1.28 -25.41
CA TYR A 203 -2.78 -0.09 -25.86
C TYR A 203 -3.16 -0.32 -27.33
N LEU A 204 -4.05 0.48 -27.91
CA LEU A 204 -4.54 0.26 -29.27
C LEU A 204 -3.42 0.35 -30.33
N LYS A 205 -2.64 1.44 -30.35
CA LYS A 205 -1.56 1.65 -31.33
C LYS A 205 -0.47 0.56 -31.27
N PRO A 206 0.11 0.22 -30.10
CA PRO A 206 1.10 -0.86 -30.00
C PRO A 206 0.58 -2.22 -30.46
N HIS A 207 -0.73 -2.46 -30.36
CA HIS A 207 -1.37 -3.72 -30.77
C HIS A 207 -1.92 -3.70 -32.22
N GLY A 208 -1.57 -2.67 -33.00
CA GLY A 208 -1.79 -2.64 -34.45
C GLY A 208 -3.10 -1.98 -34.90
N PHE A 209 -3.91 -1.44 -33.99
CA PHE A 209 -5.13 -0.71 -34.34
C PHE A 209 -4.78 0.70 -34.83
N LYS A 210 -4.98 0.95 -36.13
CA LYS A 210 -4.59 2.22 -36.78
C LYS A 210 -5.72 3.24 -36.91
N HIS A 211 -6.96 2.76 -36.96
CA HIS A 211 -8.14 3.62 -37.16
C HIS A 211 -8.96 3.65 -35.87
N VAL A 212 -8.94 4.81 -35.19
CA VAL A 212 -9.66 4.99 -33.92
C VAL A 212 -10.57 6.21 -34.01
N ILE A 213 -11.81 6.04 -33.56
CA ILE A 213 -12.82 7.10 -33.42
C ILE A 213 -13.17 7.25 -31.95
N VAL A 214 -13.24 8.48 -31.44
CA VAL A 214 -13.64 8.80 -30.06
C VAL A 214 -14.97 9.53 -30.08
N ALA A 215 -16.00 8.92 -29.52
CA ALA A 215 -17.31 9.52 -29.30
C ALA A 215 -17.44 9.96 -27.84
N ASN A 216 -17.72 11.25 -27.60
CA ASN A 216 -17.87 11.73 -26.23
C ASN A 216 -18.86 12.90 -26.11
N ARG A 217 -19.43 13.06 -24.91
CA ARG A 217 -20.33 14.18 -24.58
C ARG A 217 -19.58 15.51 -24.48
N THR A 218 -18.38 15.50 -23.88
CA THR A 218 -17.58 16.71 -23.65
C THR A 218 -16.41 16.76 -24.62
N ARG A 219 -16.46 17.68 -25.59
CA ARG A 219 -15.48 17.80 -26.66
C ARG A 219 -14.04 17.99 -26.15
N ASP A 220 -13.83 18.81 -25.12
CA ASP A 220 -12.50 19.08 -24.56
C ASP A 220 -11.80 17.83 -24.01
N LYS A 221 -12.56 16.92 -23.38
CA LYS A 221 -12.02 15.65 -22.88
C LYS A 221 -11.66 14.72 -24.04
N ALA A 222 -12.48 14.69 -25.09
CA ALA A 222 -12.19 13.89 -26.28
C ALA A 222 -10.97 14.43 -27.05
N LEU A 223 -10.79 15.75 -27.12
CA LEU A 223 -9.63 16.38 -27.76
C LEU A 223 -8.32 15.93 -27.11
N LYS A 224 -8.23 15.98 -25.78
CA LYS A 224 -7.04 15.51 -25.04
C LYS A 224 -6.69 14.06 -25.35
N LEU A 225 -7.70 13.19 -25.35
CA LEU A 225 -7.54 11.77 -25.65
C LEU A 225 -7.12 11.56 -27.11
N ALA A 226 -7.86 12.14 -28.06
CA ALA A 226 -7.66 11.95 -29.48
C ALA A 226 -6.30 12.48 -29.97
N SER A 227 -5.82 13.60 -29.42
CA SER A 227 -4.48 14.13 -29.75
C SER A 227 -3.35 13.14 -29.44
N SER A 228 -3.50 12.29 -28.41
CA SER A 228 -2.48 11.31 -28.05
C SER A 228 -2.43 10.09 -28.97
N ILE A 229 -3.53 9.77 -29.64
CA ILE A 229 -3.68 8.57 -30.48
C ILE A 229 -4.07 8.86 -31.93
N GLU A 230 -4.05 10.12 -32.37
CA GLU A 230 -4.45 10.54 -33.72
C GLU A 230 -5.85 10.04 -34.12
N ALA A 231 -6.80 10.09 -33.18
CA ALA A 231 -8.16 9.62 -33.42
C ALA A 231 -9.09 10.69 -34.00
N GLU A 232 -10.08 10.25 -34.76
CA GLU A 232 -11.20 11.10 -35.18
C GLU A 232 -12.15 11.34 -33.99
N ILE A 233 -12.72 12.54 -33.86
CA ILE A 233 -13.66 12.86 -32.77
C ILE A 233 -15.07 13.05 -33.33
N ILE A 234 -16.04 12.38 -32.73
CA ILE A 234 -17.46 12.52 -33.05
C ILE A 234 -18.29 12.82 -31.79
N SER A 235 -19.52 13.31 -31.98
CA SER A 235 -20.46 13.45 -30.86
C SER A 235 -21.19 12.14 -30.57
N LEU A 236 -21.77 11.97 -29.37
CA LEU A 236 -22.53 10.75 -29.05
C LEU A 236 -23.71 10.49 -30.02
N PRO A 237 -24.50 11.50 -30.45
CA PRO A 237 -25.53 11.28 -31.47
C PRO A 237 -25.00 10.76 -32.81
N ASP A 238 -23.77 11.10 -33.17
CA ASP A 238 -23.16 10.66 -34.44
C ASP A 238 -22.81 9.17 -34.44
N ILE A 239 -22.79 8.51 -33.28
CA ILE A 239 -22.55 7.06 -33.16
C ILE A 239 -23.48 6.29 -34.10
N ALA A 240 -24.77 6.67 -34.17
CA ALA A 240 -25.75 5.99 -35.02
C ALA A 240 -25.35 5.94 -36.51
N ASN A 241 -24.64 6.95 -37.00
CA ASN A 241 -24.24 7.05 -38.40
C ASN A 241 -22.84 6.46 -38.65
N ARG A 242 -21.99 6.41 -37.62
CA ARG A 242 -20.58 6.01 -37.70
C ARG A 242 -20.34 4.59 -37.20
N LEU A 243 -21.31 3.95 -36.55
CA LEU A 243 -21.22 2.59 -36.06
C LEU A 243 -20.92 1.60 -37.19
N LYS A 244 -21.35 1.90 -38.42
CA LYS A 244 -21.09 1.08 -39.60
C LYS A 244 -19.63 1.06 -40.06
N ASP A 245 -18.83 2.04 -39.64
CA ASP A 245 -17.44 2.20 -40.07
C ASP A 245 -16.45 1.49 -39.14
N VAL A 246 -16.93 0.90 -38.04
CA VAL A 246 -16.10 0.30 -36.99
C VAL A 246 -16.40 -1.17 -36.78
N ASP A 247 -15.40 -1.93 -36.37
CA ASP A 247 -15.50 -3.36 -36.11
C ASP A 247 -15.56 -3.64 -34.60
N ILE A 248 -14.97 -2.75 -33.79
CA ILE A 248 -14.90 -2.87 -32.34
C ILE A 248 -15.43 -1.59 -31.69
N VAL A 249 -16.28 -1.74 -30.69
CA VAL A 249 -16.80 -0.65 -29.86
C VAL A 249 -16.45 -0.91 -28.41
N ILE A 250 -15.75 0.04 -27.78
CA ILE A 250 -15.38 -0.02 -26.36
C ILE A 250 -16.02 1.16 -25.66
N SER A 251 -16.84 0.90 -24.65
CA SER A 251 -17.63 1.91 -23.95
C SER A 251 -17.32 1.94 -22.46
N SER A 252 -17.20 3.15 -21.90
CA SER A 252 -17.12 3.39 -20.46
C SER A 252 -17.52 4.83 -20.18
N THR A 253 -18.82 5.07 -20.07
CA THR A 253 -19.39 6.36 -19.71
C THR A 253 -20.05 6.34 -18.33
N ALA A 254 -20.52 7.50 -17.89
CA ALA A 254 -21.32 7.65 -16.68
C ALA A 254 -22.80 7.88 -17.04
N SER A 255 -23.25 7.36 -18.19
CA SER A 255 -24.65 7.49 -18.61
C SER A 255 -25.55 6.62 -17.74
N PRO A 256 -26.70 7.13 -17.28
CA PRO A 256 -27.66 6.32 -16.54
C PRO A 256 -28.49 5.40 -17.45
N LEU A 257 -28.48 5.63 -18.76
CA LEU A 257 -29.21 4.85 -19.77
C LEU A 257 -28.25 4.35 -20.86
N PRO A 258 -28.52 3.19 -21.46
CA PRO A 258 -27.75 2.70 -22.60
C PRO A 258 -27.73 3.71 -23.75
N ILE A 259 -26.54 3.95 -24.29
CA ILE A 259 -26.29 4.82 -25.44
C ILE A 259 -26.50 4.03 -26.74
N ILE A 260 -26.15 2.74 -26.74
CA ILE A 260 -26.23 1.86 -27.91
C ILE A 260 -27.31 0.81 -27.66
N GLY A 261 -28.40 0.90 -28.43
CA GLY A 261 -29.53 -0.03 -28.35
C GLY A 261 -29.59 -1.03 -29.50
N LYS A 262 -30.35 -2.12 -29.31
CA LYS A 262 -30.49 -3.23 -30.26
C LYS A 262 -30.93 -2.80 -31.65
N GLY A 263 -31.96 -1.97 -31.75
CA GLY A 263 -32.45 -1.49 -33.05
C GLY A 263 -31.44 -0.62 -33.81
N MET A 264 -30.48 0.02 -33.12
CA MET A 264 -29.36 0.69 -33.78
C MET A 264 -28.40 -0.33 -34.38
N VAL A 265 -27.99 -1.32 -33.60
CA VAL A 265 -27.03 -2.36 -34.02
C VAL A 265 -27.59 -3.21 -35.16
N GLU A 266 -28.87 -3.60 -35.12
CA GLU A 266 -29.53 -4.36 -36.20
C GLU A 266 -29.47 -3.64 -37.55
N ARG A 267 -29.79 -2.34 -37.57
CA ARG A 267 -29.69 -1.52 -38.79
C ARG A 267 -28.24 -1.43 -39.28
N THR A 268 -27.30 -1.25 -38.37
CA THR A 268 -25.88 -1.19 -38.70
C THR A 268 -25.37 -2.50 -39.30
N LEU A 269 -25.75 -3.66 -38.76
CA LEU A 269 -25.37 -4.97 -39.32
C LEU A 269 -25.89 -5.16 -40.74
N HIS A 270 -27.12 -4.72 -41.01
CA HIS A 270 -27.68 -4.74 -42.37
C HIS A 270 -26.87 -3.86 -43.34
N GLU A 271 -26.47 -2.66 -42.94
CA GLU A 271 -25.60 -1.78 -43.74
C GLU A 271 -24.19 -2.37 -43.95
N ARG A 272 -23.72 -3.18 -42.99
CA ARG A 272 -22.41 -3.83 -43.01
C ARG A 272 -22.40 -5.19 -43.71
N ASN A 273 -23.50 -5.62 -44.35
CA ASN A 273 -23.66 -6.95 -44.91
C ASN A 273 -23.31 -8.07 -43.90
N HIS A 274 -23.79 -7.94 -42.66
CA HIS A 274 -23.59 -8.94 -41.60
C HIS A 274 -22.12 -9.21 -41.23
N LYS A 275 -21.23 -8.24 -41.44
CA LYS A 275 -19.87 -8.31 -40.89
C LYS A 275 -19.91 -8.23 -39.37
N LYS A 276 -19.20 -9.17 -38.73
CA LYS A 276 -19.10 -9.29 -37.27
C LYS A 276 -18.67 -7.99 -36.60
N MET A 277 -19.20 -7.76 -35.40
CA MET A 277 -18.84 -6.63 -34.54
C MET A 277 -18.58 -7.10 -33.10
N LEU A 278 -17.60 -6.48 -32.44
CA LEU A 278 -17.28 -6.72 -31.04
C LEU A 278 -17.64 -5.49 -30.21
N PHE A 279 -18.40 -5.69 -29.14
CA PHE A 279 -18.76 -4.69 -28.17
C PHE A 279 -18.15 -5.05 -26.81
N ILE A 280 -17.50 -4.09 -26.20
CA ILE A 280 -16.90 -4.20 -24.87
C ILE A 280 -17.50 -3.09 -24.00
N ASP A 281 -18.39 -3.46 -23.09
CA ASP A 281 -19.08 -2.54 -22.18
C ASP A 281 -18.42 -2.59 -20.79
N LEU A 282 -17.71 -1.52 -20.46
CA LEU A 282 -17.02 -1.33 -19.19
C LEU A 282 -17.75 -0.34 -18.28
N ALA A 283 -18.97 0.06 -18.63
CA ALA A 283 -19.76 1.00 -17.85
C ALA A 283 -20.66 0.28 -16.83
N VAL A 284 -20.84 0.95 -15.68
CA VAL A 284 -21.81 0.55 -14.65
C VAL A 284 -22.50 1.82 -14.16
N PRO A 285 -23.76 2.09 -14.54
CA PRO A 285 -24.68 1.30 -15.39
C PRO A 285 -24.20 1.11 -16.83
N ARG A 286 -24.76 0.09 -17.52
CA ARG A 286 -24.33 -0.34 -18.88
C ARG A 286 -24.59 0.73 -19.94
N ASP A 287 -23.62 0.91 -20.84
CA ASP A 287 -23.73 1.79 -22.01
C ASP A 287 -24.40 1.09 -23.20
N VAL A 288 -24.45 -0.24 -23.19
CA VAL A 288 -24.96 -1.06 -24.28
C VAL A 288 -26.11 -1.95 -23.78
N GLU A 289 -27.20 -1.99 -24.53
CA GLU A 289 -28.32 -2.88 -24.23
C GLU A 289 -27.87 -4.34 -24.25
N SER A 290 -28.25 -5.12 -23.23
CA SER A 290 -27.87 -6.53 -23.14
C SER A 290 -28.39 -7.39 -24.29
N GLU A 291 -29.51 -6.99 -24.88
CA GLU A 291 -30.25 -7.69 -25.90
C GLU A 291 -29.50 -7.75 -27.23
N ILE A 292 -28.44 -6.94 -27.42
CA ILE A 292 -27.58 -7.05 -28.60
C ILE A 292 -26.82 -8.38 -28.65
N SER A 293 -26.60 -9.03 -27.50
CA SER A 293 -25.92 -10.33 -27.43
C SER A 293 -26.72 -11.47 -28.09
N GLN A 294 -27.98 -11.21 -28.45
CA GLN A 294 -28.85 -12.16 -29.15
C GLN A 294 -28.62 -12.14 -30.67
N LEU A 295 -27.89 -11.15 -31.20
CA LEU A 295 -27.59 -11.03 -32.62
C LEU A 295 -26.40 -11.92 -32.97
N GLU A 296 -26.52 -12.75 -34.02
CA GLU A 296 -25.51 -13.76 -34.37
C GLU A 296 -24.14 -13.16 -34.73
N ASP A 297 -24.14 -11.99 -35.38
CA ASP A 297 -22.93 -11.30 -35.84
C ASP A 297 -22.34 -10.35 -34.78
N VAL A 298 -22.76 -10.46 -33.52
CA VAL A 298 -22.35 -9.57 -32.43
C VAL A 298 -21.77 -10.35 -31.27
N HIS A 299 -20.59 -9.95 -30.83
CA HIS A 299 -20.01 -10.39 -29.56
C HIS A 299 -20.08 -9.25 -28.56
N LEU A 300 -20.76 -9.44 -27.42
CA LEU A 300 -20.80 -8.48 -26.32
C LEU A 300 -20.05 -9.05 -25.13
N PHE A 301 -19.07 -8.29 -24.63
CA PHE A 301 -18.35 -8.56 -23.40
C PHE A 301 -18.58 -7.42 -22.41
N THR A 302 -18.82 -7.79 -21.16
CA THR A 302 -18.94 -6.86 -20.04
C THR A 302 -17.63 -6.77 -19.25
N VAL A 303 -17.55 -5.81 -18.31
CA VAL A 303 -16.44 -5.74 -17.36
C VAL A 303 -16.23 -7.05 -16.60
N ASP A 304 -17.32 -7.75 -16.24
CA ASP A 304 -17.25 -9.01 -15.50
C ASP A 304 -16.68 -10.15 -16.36
N ASP A 305 -17.07 -10.21 -17.65
CA ASP A 305 -16.57 -11.23 -18.59
C ASP A 305 -15.06 -11.07 -18.85
N LEU A 306 -14.59 -9.81 -18.95
CA LEU A 306 -13.16 -9.54 -19.09
C LEU A 306 -12.38 -9.90 -17.84
N GLN A 307 -12.93 -9.65 -16.65
CA GLN A 307 -12.30 -10.06 -15.39
C GLN A 307 -12.14 -11.59 -15.33
N GLN A 308 -13.15 -12.35 -15.78
CA GLN A 308 -13.08 -13.81 -15.85
C GLN A 308 -12.00 -14.29 -16.84
N THR A 309 -11.83 -13.59 -17.96
CA THR A 309 -10.79 -13.90 -18.95
C THR A 309 -9.38 -13.68 -18.38
N VAL A 310 -9.17 -12.63 -17.60
CA VAL A 310 -7.90 -12.35 -16.89
C VAL A 310 -7.65 -13.37 -15.79
N GLN A 311 -8.70 -13.85 -15.13
CA GLN A 311 -8.61 -14.84 -14.05
C GLN A 311 -8.01 -16.17 -14.53
N ASN A 312 -8.05 -16.48 -15.83
CA ASN A 312 -7.42 -17.69 -16.36
C ASN A 312 -5.86 -17.65 -16.39
N ASN A 313 -5.23 -16.52 -16.00
CA ASN A 313 -3.77 -16.37 -15.81
C ASN A 313 -3.33 -16.39 -14.31
N ILE A 314 -4.02 -17.14 -13.44
CA ILE A 314 -3.69 -17.27 -12.01
C ILE A 314 -2.25 -17.75 -11.78
N GLU A 315 -1.75 -18.70 -12.56
CA GLU A 315 -0.43 -19.31 -12.34
C GLU A 315 0.71 -18.29 -12.47
N GLN A 316 0.68 -17.45 -13.50
CA GLN A 316 1.68 -16.39 -13.68
C GLN A 316 1.61 -15.34 -12.56
N ARG A 317 0.41 -15.06 -12.04
CA ARG A 317 0.22 -14.13 -10.91
C ARG A 317 0.72 -14.72 -9.60
N VAL A 318 0.56 -16.02 -9.39
CA VAL A 318 1.11 -16.72 -8.22
C VAL A 318 2.64 -16.69 -8.25
N ILE A 319 3.25 -16.90 -9.42
CA ILE A 319 4.71 -16.79 -9.59
C ILE A 319 5.19 -15.37 -9.28
N ALA A 320 4.58 -14.35 -9.88
CA ALA A 320 4.93 -12.95 -9.64
C ALA A 320 4.70 -12.53 -8.17
N ALA A 321 3.64 -13.03 -7.53
CA ALA A 321 3.38 -12.84 -6.11
C ALA A 321 4.46 -13.47 -5.22
N ASN A 322 5.01 -14.62 -5.62
CA ASN A 322 6.09 -15.27 -4.88
C ASN A 322 7.42 -14.52 -5.03
N GLU A 323 7.75 -14.02 -6.23
CA GLU A 323 8.91 -13.15 -6.45
C GLU A 323 8.83 -11.87 -5.59
N ALA A 324 7.66 -11.22 -5.59
CA ALA A 324 7.45 -10.03 -4.79
C ALA A 324 7.49 -10.30 -3.28
N LYS A 325 7.04 -11.48 -2.83
CA LYS A 325 7.18 -11.89 -1.42
C LYS A 325 8.64 -11.96 -0.98
N TYR A 326 9.55 -12.44 -1.84
CA TYR A 326 10.97 -12.47 -1.53
C TYR A 326 11.52 -11.05 -1.28
N ILE A 327 11.21 -10.12 -2.19
CA ILE A 327 11.59 -8.70 -2.05
C ILE A 327 11.02 -8.12 -0.75
N ILE A 328 9.74 -8.39 -0.45
CA ILE A 328 9.08 -7.89 0.76
C ILE A 328 9.73 -8.45 2.03
N GLN A 329 10.05 -9.74 2.08
CA GLN A 329 10.68 -10.37 3.23
C GLN A 329 12.06 -9.75 3.52
N GLU A 330 12.87 -9.55 2.48
CA GLU A 330 14.18 -8.91 2.61
C GLU A 330 14.04 -7.46 3.12
N GLN A 331 13.12 -6.70 2.56
CA GLN A 331 12.93 -5.29 2.90
C GLN A 331 12.30 -5.10 4.29
N ALA A 332 11.40 -6.00 4.69
CA ALA A 332 10.88 -6.05 6.04
C ALA A 332 11.99 -6.35 7.06
N GLU A 333 12.89 -7.28 6.75
CA GLU A 333 14.04 -7.58 7.60
C GLU A 333 14.99 -6.39 7.75
N GLN A 334 15.29 -5.69 6.66
CA GLN A 334 16.06 -4.45 6.71
C GLN A 334 15.40 -3.37 7.60
N TYR A 335 14.08 -3.21 7.50
CA TYR A 335 13.33 -2.28 8.35
C TYR A 335 13.37 -2.68 9.83
N ILE A 336 13.17 -3.97 10.14
CA ILE A 336 13.23 -4.48 11.52
C ILE A 336 14.62 -4.30 12.12
N ASN A 337 15.68 -4.51 11.35
CA ASN A 337 17.06 -4.27 11.80
C ASN A 337 17.33 -2.78 12.05
N TRP A 338 16.80 -1.89 11.20
CA TRP A 338 16.82 -0.46 11.46
C TRP A 338 16.09 -0.09 12.75
N LEU A 339 14.90 -0.67 12.99
CA LEU A 339 14.11 -0.43 14.20
C LEU A 339 14.88 -0.85 15.47
N LYS A 340 15.54 -2.02 15.44
CA LYS A 340 16.42 -2.50 16.53
C LYS A 340 17.59 -1.56 16.79
N THR A 341 18.23 -1.06 15.72
CA THR A 341 19.40 -0.17 15.82
C THR A 341 19.03 1.17 16.46
N ARG A 342 17.84 1.70 16.15
CA ARG A 342 17.33 2.94 16.73
C ARG A 342 17.14 2.85 18.25
N HIS A 343 16.69 1.71 18.77
CA HIS A 343 16.63 1.47 20.22
C HIS A 343 18.00 1.58 20.87
N ALA A 344 19.03 1.02 20.23
CA ALA A 344 20.41 1.14 20.72
C ALA A 344 20.89 2.59 20.78
N VAL A 345 20.44 3.47 19.87
CA VAL A 345 20.84 4.89 19.86
C VAL A 345 20.39 5.63 21.12
N GLU A 346 19.17 5.38 21.63
CA GLU A 346 18.70 6.05 22.86
C GLU A 346 19.47 5.54 24.09
N TYR A 347 19.76 4.24 24.17
CA TYR A 347 20.64 3.69 25.22
C TYR A 347 22.05 4.29 25.17
N VAL A 348 22.62 4.48 23.97
CA VAL A 348 23.93 5.14 23.79
C VAL A 348 23.88 6.60 24.28
N LYS A 349 22.80 7.31 23.99
CA LYS A 349 22.60 8.70 24.45
C LYS A 349 22.47 8.76 25.97
N GLN A 350 21.71 7.85 26.58
CA GLN A 350 21.57 7.74 28.03
C GLN A 350 22.92 7.43 28.71
N TYR A 351 23.68 6.46 28.18
CA TYR A 351 25.01 6.12 28.66
C TYR A 351 25.96 7.34 28.64
N ARG A 352 25.99 8.08 27.52
CA ARG A 352 26.80 9.30 27.39
C ARG A 352 26.38 10.40 28.36
N ASN A 353 25.07 10.60 28.55
CA ASN A 353 24.57 11.58 29.51
C ASN A 353 24.95 11.20 30.95
N ASN A 354 24.85 9.93 31.32
CA ASN A 354 25.27 9.45 32.64
C ASN A 354 26.77 9.71 32.89
N ALA A 355 27.62 9.43 31.91
CA ALA A 355 29.05 9.72 31.98
C ALA A 355 29.33 11.23 32.16
N GLN A 356 28.62 12.10 31.44
CA GLN A 356 28.74 13.55 31.59
C GLN A 356 28.27 14.04 32.97
N THR A 357 27.18 13.48 33.50
CA THR A 357 26.69 13.80 34.85
C THR A 357 27.74 13.42 35.91
N ILE A 358 28.30 12.21 35.83
CA ILE A 358 29.38 11.74 36.71
C ILE A 358 30.58 12.69 36.66
N LYS A 359 31.03 13.06 35.46
CA LYS A 359 32.12 14.02 35.27
C LYS A 359 31.81 15.34 35.97
N ARG A 360 30.64 15.92 35.69
CA ARG A 360 30.24 17.24 36.22
C ARG A 360 30.16 17.26 37.74
N GLU A 361 29.63 16.21 38.36
CA GLU A 361 29.57 16.09 39.81
C GLU A 361 30.97 16.04 40.45
N LEU A 362 31.88 15.26 39.88
CA LEU A 362 33.25 15.14 40.39
C LEU A 362 34.06 16.42 40.15
N GLU A 363 33.83 17.09 39.02
CA GLU A 363 34.48 18.35 38.66
C GLU A 363 34.07 19.47 39.63
N LEU A 364 32.79 19.57 39.98
CA LEU A 364 32.31 20.51 41.00
C LEU A 364 32.93 20.26 42.37
N LYS A 365 33.09 18.99 42.77
CA LYS A 365 33.75 18.63 44.04
C LYS A 365 35.23 19.01 44.04
N ALA A 366 35.93 18.72 42.94
CA ALA A 366 37.34 19.09 42.79
C ALA A 366 37.53 20.61 42.84
N LEU A 367 36.73 21.37 42.10
CA LEU A 367 36.78 22.84 42.11
C LEU A 367 36.51 23.43 43.50
N ASN A 368 35.56 22.85 44.25
CA ASN A 368 35.28 23.30 45.61
C ASN A 368 36.42 22.98 46.58
N ALA A 369 37.06 21.81 46.48
CA ALA A 369 38.22 21.46 47.29
C ALA A 369 39.41 22.40 47.04
N ILE A 370 39.67 22.74 45.77
CA ILE A 370 40.70 23.72 45.39
C ILE A 370 40.38 25.10 46.00
N LYS A 371 39.13 25.57 45.91
CA LYS A 371 38.70 26.84 46.52
C LYS A 371 38.84 26.85 48.05
N GLN A 372 38.78 25.70 48.69
CA GLN A 372 38.96 25.53 50.14
C GLN A 372 40.44 25.39 50.55
N GLY A 373 41.38 25.46 49.61
CA GLY A 373 42.82 25.44 49.87
C GLY A 373 43.45 24.04 49.86
N ALA A 374 42.76 23.02 49.32
CA ALA A 374 43.36 21.71 49.13
C ALA A 374 44.52 21.74 48.12
N ASN A 375 45.48 20.82 48.27
CA ASN A 375 46.58 20.67 47.32
C ASN A 375 46.03 20.29 45.93
N ILE A 376 46.45 21.02 44.89
CA ILE A 376 45.94 20.85 43.53
C ILE A 376 46.30 19.48 42.95
N ASP A 377 47.51 18.98 43.20
CA ASP A 377 47.99 17.71 42.65
C ASP A 377 47.18 16.53 43.24
N ASP A 378 46.91 16.57 44.55
CA ASP A 378 46.11 15.56 45.24
C ASP A 378 44.66 15.55 44.72
N VAL A 379 44.07 16.74 44.52
CA VAL A 379 42.69 16.87 44.01
C VAL A 379 42.56 16.37 42.57
N ILE A 380 43.55 16.67 41.71
CA ILE A 380 43.57 16.18 40.32
C ILE A 380 43.71 14.64 40.31
N PHE A 381 44.61 14.09 41.12
CA PHE A 381 44.79 12.65 41.24
C PHE A 381 43.51 11.97 41.69
N GLU A 382 42.87 12.48 42.75
CA GLU A 382 41.64 11.92 43.30
C GLU A 382 40.46 12.03 42.32
N PHE A 383 40.34 13.16 41.61
CA PHE A 383 39.35 13.35 40.56
C PHE A 383 39.52 12.33 39.43
N SER A 384 40.74 12.20 38.89
CA SER A 384 41.06 11.27 37.80
C SER A 384 40.78 9.82 38.19
N HIS A 385 41.22 9.41 39.38
CA HIS A 385 41.01 8.06 39.91
C HIS A 385 39.51 7.75 40.09
N LYS A 386 38.75 8.67 40.71
CA LYS A 386 37.31 8.48 40.94
C LYS A 386 36.52 8.48 39.63
N LEU A 387 36.87 9.35 38.68
CA LEU A 387 36.21 9.41 37.39
C LEU A 387 36.43 8.11 36.61
N THR A 388 37.68 7.65 36.53
CA THR A 388 38.05 6.41 35.83
C THR A 388 37.27 5.23 36.41
N ASN A 389 37.33 5.03 37.74
CA ASN A 389 36.64 3.91 38.39
C ASN A 389 35.11 3.95 38.20
N LYS A 390 34.49 5.14 38.29
CA LYS A 390 33.04 5.26 38.07
C LYS A 390 32.63 4.96 36.62
N LEU A 391 33.44 5.34 35.64
CA LEU A 391 33.13 5.10 34.22
C LEU A 391 33.34 3.63 33.82
N ILE A 392 34.37 2.97 34.34
CA ILE A 392 34.66 1.57 33.98
C ILE A 392 33.82 0.55 34.75
N HIS A 393 33.24 0.92 35.90
CA HIS A 393 32.50 0.00 36.76
C HIS A 393 31.36 -0.74 36.03
N ALA A 394 30.48 -0.01 35.35
CA ALA A 394 29.32 -0.63 34.69
C ALA A 394 29.75 -1.57 33.53
N PRO A 395 30.62 -1.15 32.58
CA PRO A 395 31.12 -2.06 31.55
C PRO A 395 31.85 -3.30 32.10
N THR A 396 32.63 -3.16 33.18
CA THR A 396 33.32 -4.30 33.81
C THR A 396 32.32 -5.31 34.40
N GLN A 397 31.27 -4.84 35.08
CA GLN A 397 30.22 -5.72 35.60
C GLN A 397 29.47 -6.44 34.48
N THR A 398 29.09 -5.73 33.41
CA THR A 398 28.38 -6.34 32.28
C THR A 398 29.22 -7.40 31.56
N LEU A 399 30.54 -7.22 31.46
CA LEU A 399 31.44 -8.22 30.89
C LEU A 399 31.52 -9.50 31.75
N LEU A 400 31.55 -9.35 33.08
CA LEU A 400 31.51 -10.48 34.02
C LEU A 400 30.16 -11.20 33.97
N ASP A 401 29.05 -10.46 33.94
CA ASP A 401 27.70 -11.03 33.84
C ASP A 401 27.51 -11.84 32.55
N ALA A 402 28.03 -11.35 31.42
CA ALA A 402 27.98 -12.06 30.14
C ALA A 402 28.75 -13.39 30.19
N ALA A 403 29.90 -13.41 30.87
CA ALA A 403 30.68 -14.63 31.09
C ALA A 403 29.99 -15.61 32.05
N MET A 404 29.26 -15.10 33.06
CA MET A 404 28.54 -15.95 34.04
C MET A 404 27.27 -16.61 33.47
N HIS A 405 26.67 -16.04 32.42
CA HIS A 405 25.42 -16.53 31.83
C HIS A 405 25.63 -17.32 30.51
N ASP A 406 26.87 -17.76 30.22
CA ASP A 406 27.24 -18.50 29.00
C ASP A 406 26.76 -17.83 27.68
N CYS A 407 26.66 -16.50 27.65
CA CYS A 407 26.35 -15.78 26.40
C CYS A 407 27.65 -15.44 25.63
N ASP A 408 28.21 -16.42 24.94
CA ASP A 408 29.45 -16.28 24.15
C ASP A 408 29.40 -15.12 23.15
N ASP A 409 28.27 -14.95 22.46
CA ASP A 409 28.09 -13.86 21.50
C ASP A 409 28.07 -12.50 22.18
N CYS A 410 27.42 -12.38 23.35
CA CYS A 410 27.43 -11.15 24.15
C CYS A 410 28.86 -10.83 24.61
N PHE A 411 29.58 -11.83 25.11
CA PHE A 411 30.94 -11.69 25.62
C PHE A 411 31.90 -11.22 24.52
N LYS A 412 31.84 -11.81 23.32
CA LYS A 412 32.63 -11.38 22.16
C LYS A 412 32.34 -9.94 21.75
N VAL A 413 31.06 -9.58 21.66
CA VAL A 413 30.64 -8.22 21.27
C VAL A 413 31.11 -7.18 22.31
N LEU A 414 30.97 -7.48 23.60
CA LEU A 414 31.40 -6.59 24.68
C LEU A 414 32.93 -6.46 24.75
N SER A 415 33.66 -7.58 24.64
CA SER A 415 35.13 -7.60 24.64
C SER A 415 35.69 -6.76 23.51
N LYS A 416 35.19 -6.96 22.29
CA LYS A 416 35.54 -6.14 21.13
C LYS A 416 35.14 -4.68 21.32
N GLY A 417 33.99 -4.40 21.91
CA GLY A 417 33.51 -3.05 22.21
C GLY A 417 34.39 -2.29 23.21
N LEU A 418 35.08 -3.01 24.10
CA LEU A 418 36.05 -2.46 25.05
C LEU A 418 37.49 -2.42 24.50
N GLY A 419 37.70 -2.86 23.25
CA GLY A 419 39.03 -2.92 22.63
C GLY A 419 39.91 -4.04 23.17
N LEU A 420 39.31 -5.10 23.72
CA LEU A 420 40.00 -6.32 24.14
C LEU A 420 40.11 -7.24 22.92
N GLU A 421 41.30 -7.77 22.64
CA GLU A 421 41.53 -8.75 21.58
C GLU A 421 41.32 -10.18 22.13
N ASP A 422 40.71 -11.05 21.32
CA ASP A 422 40.65 -12.49 21.59
C ASP A 422 42.07 -13.05 21.39
N ASN A 423 42.77 -13.37 22.48
CA ASN A 423 44.05 -14.10 22.42
C ASN A 423 43.85 -15.58 22.13
#